data_AF-A0A261BVU7-F1
#
_entry.id   AF-A0A261BVU7-F1
#
_cell.length_a   1.000
_cell.length_b   1.000
_cell.length_c   1.000
_cell.angle_alpha   90.00
_cell.angle_beta   90.00
_cell.angle_gamma   90.00
#
_symmetry.space_group_name_H-M   'P 1'
#
loop_
_entity.id
_entity.type
_entity.pdbx_description
1 polymer ?
#
loop_
_entity_poly.entity_id
_entity_poly.type
_entity_poly.pdbx_seq_one_letter_code
_entity_poly.pdbx_strand_id
1 'polypeptide(L)'
;MNGRRYSSFAPKPKPFRLFALPDLPLIRILKDMDIIDLALCSHKSRRAIKSLRIKVDIFKVNDSSRSRGFELSILPNLYIKWSFDDVLEHKKDCGQFTAKYTLNEIDFPTRIRRNEENENEITKCTLYNSTKPEETPLQEVFELAPRRAKGKSYYVRKFVPTPQAFPGFRLPPTWSPNVSGDYETAMDIFIPLVKSLFNMEPNGYSMEFKYEKDFDTFFYPTVVRGKLKIFELAAAQYSYRGEYYMRSALQFVPENTKLTFVGPFNSLTKWEQPLKQKYMDFQCRVPWLTLEHLLNSNFKQLTVEQEDHRISAEDIGIFIQYWMNISDQELECLDINVFNAQDIHRKIHGVLPLTNYNRKRKLEDYKRNKSTSIIQDNTVYNSSLMREIKRKDGLEATIFISNVYAYQRRRVIFHVWHLQ
;
A
#
# COMPACT_ATOMS: atom_id res chain seq x y z
N MET A 1 -57.27 -0.36 35.17
CA MET A 1 -56.26 -0.26 34.11
C MET A 1 -55.00 -0.98 34.58
N ASN A 2 -54.79 -2.23 34.17
CA ASN A 2 -53.59 -3.00 34.51
C ASN A 2 -52.70 -3.10 33.28
N GLY A 3 -51.59 -2.37 33.29
CA GLY A 3 -50.58 -2.38 32.23
C GLY A 3 -49.85 -3.72 32.18
N ARG A 4 -50.08 -4.50 31.13
CA ARG A 4 -49.28 -5.69 30.81
C ARG A 4 -47.90 -5.23 30.35
N ARG A 5 -46.88 -5.49 31.17
CA ARG A 5 -45.47 -5.46 30.75
C ARG A 5 -45.23 -6.66 29.85
N TYR A 6 -44.99 -6.41 28.56
CA TYR A 6 -44.41 -7.42 27.67
C TYR A 6 -42.93 -7.59 28.03
N SER A 7 -42.60 -8.62 28.79
CA SER A 7 -41.24 -9.12 28.93
C SER A 7 -40.85 -9.83 27.63
N SER A 8 -39.92 -9.25 26.87
CA SER A 8 -39.33 -9.87 25.68
C SER A 8 -38.45 -11.06 26.06
N PHE A 9 -39.05 -12.23 26.22
CA PHE A 9 -38.35 -13.52 26.33
C PHE A 9 -37.89 -13.99 24.94
N ALA A 10 -36.97 -13.26 24.31
CA ALA A 10 -36.14 -13.87 23.28
C ALA A 10 -35.07 -14.72 23.98
N PRO A 11 -34.97 -16.05 23.75
CA PRO A 11 -33.90 -16.84 24.34
C PRO A 11 -32.55 -16.30 23.87
N LYS A 12 -31.67 -15.98 24.82
CA LYS A 12 -30.30 -15.54 24.49
C LYS A 12 -29.62 -16.66 23.66
N PRO A 13 -29.04 -16.34 22.50
CA PRO A 13 -28.35 -17.34 21.68
C PRO A 13 -27.24 -18.01 22.50
N LYS A 14 -27.18 -19.34 22.46
CA LYS A 14 -26.12 -20.09 23.12
C LYS A 14 -24.80 -19.88 22.36
N PRO A 15 -23.67 -19.67 23.05
CA PRO A 15 -22.37 -19.54 22.39
C PRO A 15 -22.02 -20.87 21.69
N PHE A 16 -21.47 -20.79 20.48
CA PHE A 16 -20.94 -21.94 19.75
C PHE A 16 -19.41 -21.88 19.67
N ARG A 17 -18.78 -23.04 19.46
CA ARG A 17 -17.33 -23.13 19.33
C ARG A 17 -16.91 -22.73 17.91
N LEU A 18 -16.40 -21.51 17.74
CA LEU A 18 -16.01 -20.96 16.43
C LEU A 18 -15.10 -21.90 15.63
N PHE A 19 -14.00 -22.39 16.24
CA PHE A 19 -13.05 -23.29 15.57
C PHE A 19 -13.51 -24.76 15.47
N ALA A 20 -14.75 -25.07 15.85
CA ALA A 20 -15.36 -26.37 15.60
C ALA A 20 -16.25 -26.36 14.36
N LEU A 21 -16.42 -25.20 13.73
CA LEU A 21 -17.14 -25.09 12.47
C LEU A 21 -16.34 -25.72 11.32
N PRO A 22 -17.01 -26.27 10.29
CA PRO A 22 -16.34 -26.68 9.07
C PRO A 22 -15.62 -25.51 8.39
N ASP A 23 -14.59 -25.81 7.60
CA ASP A 23 -13.69 -24.81 7.03
C ASP A 23 -14.40 -23.73 6.23
N LEU A 24 -15.39 -24.09 5.39
CA LEU A 24 -16.11 -23.12 4.55
C LEU A 24 -16.93 -22.09 5.37
N PRO A 25 -17.82 -22.50 6.30
CA PRO A 25 -18.47 -21.58 7.23
C PRO A 25 -17.48 -20.76 8.06
N LEU A 26 -16.41 -21.39 8.55
CA LEU A 26 -15.40 -20.69 9.35
C LEU A 26 -14.70 -19.61 8.53
N ILE A 27 -14.23 -19.92 7.33
CA ILE A 27 -13.62 -18.95 6.41
C ILE A 27 -14.57 -17.79 6.10
N ARG A 28 -15.88 -18.05 5.96
CA ARG A 28 -16.86 -16.97 5.75
C ARG A 28 -16.95 -16.03 6.96
N ILE A 29 -17.07 -16.57 8.17
CA ILE A 29 -17.11 -15.77 9.40
C ILE A 29 -15.78 -15.03 9.62
N LEU A 30 -14.67 -15.69 9.30
CA LEU A 30 -13.34 -15.11 9.42
C LEU A 30 -13.07 -13.98 8.43
N LYS A 31 -13.86 -13.82 7.36
CA LYS A 31 -13.76 -12.64 6.48
C LYS A 31 -14.32 -11.38 7.14
N ASP A 32 -15.37 -11.53 7.94
CA ASP A 32 -16.01 -10.44 8.66
C ASP A 32 -15.26 -10.11 9.97
N MET A 33 -14.41 -11.04 10.40
CA MET A 33 -13.46 -10.89 11.51
C MET A 33 -12.07 -10.53 10.99
N ASP A 34 -11.26 -9.92 11.85
CA ASP A 34 -9.87 -9.71 11.52
C ASP A 34 -9.06 -11.01 11.78
N ILE A 35 -8.65 -11.67 10.69
CA ILE A 35 -7.95 -12.96 10.73
C ILE A 35 -6.63 -12.84 11.51
N ILE A 36 -5.91 -11.73 11.36
CA ILE A 36 -4.62 -11.57 12.04
C ILE A 36 -4.85 -11.32 13.53
N ASP A 37 -5.83 -10.51 13.92
CA ASP A 37 -6.15 -10.31 15.34
C ASP A 37 -6.50 -11.63 16.01
N LEU A 38 -7.31 -12.45 15.34
CA LEU A 38 -7.66 -13.76 15.86
C LEU A 38 -6.42 -14.67 16.02
N ALA A 39 -5.47 -14.62 15.09
CA ALA A 39 -4.19 -15.33 15.18
C ALA A 39 -3.29 -14.82 16.32
N LEU A 40 -3.45 -13.58 16.73
CA LEU A 40 -2.73 -12.95 17.84
C LEU A 40 -3.34 -13.27 19.21
N CYS A 41 -4.63 -13.62 19.28
CA CYS A 41 -5.29 -13.93 20.56
C CYS A 41 -4.73 -15.16 21.29
N SER A 42 -4.31 -16.22 20.58
CA SER A 42 -3.80 -17.44 21.22
C SER A 42 -3.03 -18.34 20.25
N HIS A 43 -2.19 -19.23 20.80
CA HIS A 43 -1.57 -20.29 20.01
C HIS A 43 -2.60 -21.21 19.33
N LYS A 44 -3.74 -21.46 19.97
CA LYS A 44 -4.78 -22.36 19.44
C LYS A 44 -5.47 -21.76 18.22
N SER A 45 -5.86 -20.49 18.29
CA SER A 45 -6.45 -19.77 17.16
C SER A 45 -5.48 -19.65 16.00
N ARG A 46 -4.20 -19.36 16.28
CA ARG A 46 -3.12 -19.35 15.27
C ARG A 46 -3.01 -20.68 14.52
N ARG A 47 -3.00 -21.81 15.23
CA ARG A 47 -2.97 -23.15 14.61
C ARG A 47 -4.22 -23.41 13.75
N ALA A 48 -5.40 -23.01 14.24
CA ALA A 48 -6.64 -23.19 13.51
C ALA A 48 -6.66 -22.39 12.20
N ILE A 49 -6.22 -21.12 12.22
CA ILE A 49 -6.12 -20.29 11.01
C ILE A 49 -5.13 -20.89 10.03
N LYS A 50 -3.96 -21.34 10.51
CA LYS A 50 -2.95 -21.99 9.68
C LYS A 50 -3.49 -23.25 8.99
N SER A 51 -4.33 -24.04 9.65
CA SER A 51 -4.93 -25.24 9.03
C SER A 51 -5.93 -24.94 7.92
N LEU A 52 -6.52 -23.75 7.88
CA LEU A 52 -7.50 -23.36 6.86
C LEU A 52 -6.89 -23.10 5.48
N ARG A 53 -5.55 -22.96 5.39
CA ARG A 53 -4.82 -22.74 4.12
C ARG A 53 -5.45 -21.62 3.28
N ILE A 54 -5.77 -20.51 3.95
CA ILE A 54 -6.40 -19.35 3.33
C ILE A 54 -5.49 -18.82 2.21
N LYS A 55 -6.04 -18.65 1.01
CA LYS A 55 -5.29 -18.17 -0.15
C LYS A 55 -5.11 -16.66 -0.08
N VAL A 56 -3.85 -16.23 -0.04
CA VAL A 56 -3.43 -14.83 -0.12
C VAL A 56 -2.92 -14.57 -1.54
N ASP A 57 -3.42 -13.51 -2.17
CA ASP A 57 -3.04 -13.11 -3.52
C ASP A 57 -1.80 -12.21 -3.52
N ILE A 58 -1.80 -11.21 -2.64
CA ILE A 58 -0.71 -10.24 -2.47
C ILE A 58 -0.28 -10.25 -1.02
N PHE A 59 1.03 -10.39 -0.80
CA PHE A 59 1.70 -10.09 0.45
C PHE A 59 2.83 -9.11 0.14
N LYS A 60 2.57 -7.82 0.41
CA LYS A 60 3.49 -6.73 0.12
C LYS A 60 4.13 -6.22 1.41
N VAL A 61 5.44 -6.10 1.41
CA VAL A 61 6.20 -5.48 2.50
C VAL A 61 6.50 -4.03 2.12
N ASN A 62 6.21 -3.10 3.02
CA ASN A 62 6.47 -1.68 2.85
C ASN A 62 7.59 -1.26 3.79
N ASP A 63 8.69 -0.79 3.22
CA ASP A 63 9.84 -0.25 3.93
C ASP A 63 10.26 1.07 3.27
N SER A 64 9.50 2.12 3.57
CA SER A 64 9.73 3.47 3.08
C SER A 64 9.39 4.48 4.16
N SER A 65 9.92 5.70 4.07
CA SER A 65 9.60 6.78 5.00
C SER A 65 8.10 7.13 5.06
N ARG A 66 7.36 6.82 3.99
CA ARG A 66 5.91 7.09 3.87
C ARG A 66 5.04 5.96 4.41
N SER A 67 5.57 4.75 4.45
CA SER A 67 4.83 3.57 4.88
C SER A 67 5.81 2.48 5.28
N ARG A 68 5.71 2.08 6.56
CA ARG A 68 6.44 0.98 7.16
C ARG A 68 5.44 -0.08 7.60
N GLY A 69 5.64 -1.33 7.20
CA GLY A 69 4.80 -2.45 7.59
C GLY A 69 4.46 -3.38 6.41
N PHE A 70 3.21 -3.82 6.32
CA PHE A 70 2.81 -4.77 5.28
C PHE A 70 1.35 -4.66 4.87
N GLU A 71 1.05 -5.19 3.69
CA GLU A 71 -0.28 -5.24 3.09
C GLU A 71 -0.59 -6.67 2.63
N LEU A 72 -1.83 -7.10 2.85
CA LEU A 72 -2.34 -8.40 2.42
C LEU A 72 -3.61 -8.23 1.61
N SER A 73 -3.65 -8.89 0.45
CA SER A 73 -4.89 -9.11 -0.30
C SER A 73 -5.28 -10.58 -0.19
N ILE A 74 -6.39 -10.86 0.50
CA ILE A 74 -6.91 -12.19 0.77
C ILE A 74 -8.17 -12.40 -0.06
N LEU A 75 -8.22 -13.51 -0.80
CA LEU A 75 -9.35 -13.77 -1.71
C LEU A 75 -10.64 -14.11 -0.96
N PRO A 76 -11.81 -13.66 -1.46
CA PRO A 76 -12.00 -12.91 -2.69
C PRO A 76 -11.75 -11.40 -2.54
N ASN A 77 -12.04 -10.78 -1.40
CA ASN A 77 -12.05 -9.32 -1.27
C ASN A 77 -11.74 -8.85 0.16
N LEU A 78 -10.72 -9.37 0.86
CA LEU A 78 -10.29 -8.80 2.15
C LEU A 78 -8.92 -8.18 2.00
N TYR A 79 -8.81 -6.89 2.30
CA TYR A 79 -7.57 -6.14 2.26
C TYR A 79 -7.16 -5.72 3.67
N ILE A 80 -5.95 -6.07 4.07
CA ILE A 80 -5.40 -5.72 5.38
C ILE A 80 -4.17 -4.86 5.15
N LYS A 81 -4.17 -3.66 5.70
CA LYS A 81 -2.99 -2.79 5.75
C LYS A 81 -2.53 -2.65 7.20
N TRP A 82 -1.28 -2.97 7.48
CA TRP A 82 -0.70 -2.85 8.81
C TRP A 82 0.52 -1.92 8.74
N SER A 83 0.45 -0.76 9.41
CA SER A 83 1.56 0.18 9.54
C SER A 83 2.23 0.15 10.91
N PHE A 84 3.50 0.56 10.94
CA PHE A 84 4.30 0.75 12.14
C PHE A 84 4.79 2.20 12.20
N ASP A 85 4.25 2.96 13.15
CA ASP A 85 4.48 4.41 13.23
C ASP A 85 5.17 4.76 14.57
N ASP A 86 5.93 5.84 14.57
CA ASP A 86 6.61 6.29 15.79
C ASP A 86 5.60 6.90 16.76
N VAL A 87 5.72 6.60 18.05
CA VAL A 87 4.93 7.26 19.10
C VAL A 87 5.06 8.79 19.06
N LEU A 88 6.20 9.30 18.59
CA LEU A 88 6.43 10.74 18.43
C LEU A 88 5.55 11.39 17.34
N GLU A 89 5.06 10.62 16.37
CA GLU A 89 4.15 11.08 15.31
C GLU A 89 2.70 11.15 15.82
N HIS A 90 2.37 10.40 16.87
CA HIS A 90 1.01 10.22 17.39
C HIS A 90 0.75 10.82 18.78
N LYS A 91 1.58 11.78 19.23
CA LYS A 91 1.51 12.37 20.59
C LYS A 91 0.11 12.85 21.01
N LYS A 92 -0.72 13.31 20.06
CA LYS A 92 -2.05 13.88 20.31
C LYS A 92 -3.18 12.85 20.33
N ASP A 93 -2.96 11.66 19.76
CA ASP A 93 -3.97 10.63 19.54
C ASP A 93 -3.56 9.24 20.09
N CYS A 94 -2.50 9.17 20.91
CA CYS A 94 -2.06 7.93 21.57
C CYS A 94 -3.19 7.18 22.33
N GLY A 95 -4.21 7.90 22.84
CA GLY A 95 -5.36 7.28 23.52
C GLY A 95 -6.24 6.40 22.61
N GLN A 96 -6.08 6.49 21.29
CA GLN A 96 -6.80 5.67 20.32
C GLN A 96 -6.17 4.27 20.11
N PHE A 97 -5.00 4.00 20.68
CA PHE A 97 -4.29 2.72 20.57
C PHE A 97 -4.72 1.80 21.73
N THR A 98 -5.92 1.27 21.61
CA THR A 98 -6.60 0.51 22.66
C THR A 98 -6.40 -1.00 22.55
N ALA A 99 -6.08 -1.52 21.37
CA ALA A 99 -5.74 -2.93 21.20
C ALA A 99 -4.30 -3.18 21.66
N LYS A 100 -4.07 -4.31 22.32
CA LYS A 100 -2.75 -4.70 22.82
C LYS A 100 -2.46 -6.13 22.40
N TYR A 101 -1.43 -6.31 21.58
CA TYR A 101 -0.91 -7.63 21.21
C TYR A 101 0.44 -7.85 21.87
N THR A 102 0.65 -9.02 22.45
CA THR A 102 1.96 -9.40 23.02
C THR A 102 2.54 -10.53 22.18
N LEU A 103 3.68 -10.29 21.55
CA LEU A 103 4.44 -11.29 20.78
C LEU A 103 5.89 -11.23 21.23
N ASN A 104 6.48 -12.40 21.51
CA ASN A 104 7.87 -12.51 21.97
C ASN A 104 8.18 -11.58 23.15
N GLU A 105 7.25 -11.47 24.11
CA GLU A 105 7.35 -10.59 25.29
C GLU A 105 7.39 -9.08 24.99
N ILE A 106 7.23 -8.70 23.73
CA ILE A 106 7.09 -7.32 23.27
C ILE A 106 5.61 -7.00 23.11
N ASP A 107 5.23 -5.83 23.62
CA ASP A 107 3.88 -5.31 23.51
C ASP A 107 3.76 -4.39 22.29
N PHE A 108 2.69 -4.60 21.54
CA PHE A 108 2.34 -3.88 20.32
C PHE A 108 1.00 -3.19 20.53
N PRO A 109 1.00 -1.92 20.99
CA PRO A 109 -0.20 -1.10 21.05
C PRO A 109 -0.68 -0.78 19.65
N THR A 110 -1.92 -1.13 19.34
CA THR A 110 -2.47 -1.05 17.99
C THR A 110 -3.78 -0.27 17.99
N ARG A 111 -3.91 0.61 17.00
CA ARG A 111 -5.18 1.23 16.62
C ARG A 111 -5.72 0.52 15.38
N ILE A 112 -6.99 0.15 15.42
CA ILE A 112 -7.69 -0.51 14.32
C ILE A 112 -8.68 0.50 13.74
N ARG A 113 -8.67 0.67 12.42
CA ARG A 113 -9.63 1.48 11.67
C ARG A 113 -10.22 0.61 10.56
N ARG A 114 -11.54 0.52 10.52
CA ARG A 114 -12.26 -0.02 9.36
C ARG A 114 -12.60 1.15 8.45
N ASN A 115 -12.34 1.00 7.15
CA ASN A 115 -12.64 2.05 6.19
C ASN A 115 -14.17 2.13 6.01
N GLU A 116 -14.77 3.28 6.31
CA GLU A 116 -16.22 3.49 6.18
C GLU A 116 -16.69 3.42 4.72
N GLU A 117 -15.81 3.75 3.77
CA GLU A 117 -16.08 3.70 2.32
C GLU A 117 -15.79 2.31 1.73
N ASN A 118 -15.04 1.47 2.44
CA ASN A 118 -14.65 0.14 1.98
C ASN A 118 -14.63 -0.86 3.14
N GLU A 119 -15.77 -1.50 3.42
CA GLU A 119 -15.93 -2.45 4.52
C GLU A 119 -14.96 -3.65 4.47
N ASN A 120 -14.41 -3.91 3.28
CA ASN A 120 -13.44 -4.96 2.99
C ASN A 120 -11.98 -4.57 3.31
N GLU A 121 -11.74 -3.32 3.70
CA GLU A 121 -10.41 -2.82 4.07
C GLU A 121 -10.31 -2.61 5.57
N ILE A 122 -9.34 -3.31 6.17
CA ILE A 122 -8.95 -3.16 7.56
C ILE A 122 -7.58 -2.52 7.62
N THR A 123 -7.50 -1.33 8.22
CA THR A 123 -6.24 -0.64 8.48
C THR A 123 -5.88 -0.77 9.95
N LYS A 124 -4.62 -1.12 10.21
CA LYS A 124 -4.03 -1.16 11.54
C LYS A 124 -2.78 -0.32 11.57
N CYS A 125 -2.59 0.35 12.70
CA CYS A 125 -1.41 1.13 12.98
C CYS A 125 -0.91 0.70 14.35
N THR A 126 0.34 0.24 14.42
CA THR A 126 1.01 -0.17 15.65
C THR A 126 2.14 0.79 15.96
N LEU A 127 2.28 1.16 17.23
CA LEU A 127 3.31 2.12 17.63
C LEU A 127 4.56 1.42 18.16
N TYR A 128 5.71 1.97 17.78
CA TYR A 128 7.00 1.72 18.40
C TYR A 128 7.51 2.99 19.08
N ASN A 129 8.54 2.87 19.91
CA ASN A 129 9.08 3.98 20.69
C ASN A 129 10.58 4.20 20.44
N SER A 130 10.92 5.06 19.47
CA SER A 130 12.30 5.44 19.14
C SER A 130 13.03 6.17 20.26
N THR A 131 12.32 6.67 21.28
CA THR A 131 12.96 7.29 22.44
C THR A 131 13.54 6.27 23.43
N LYS A 132 13.26 4.98 23.23
CA LYS A 132 13.83 3.90 24.04
C LYS A 132 15.31 3.74 23.66
N PRO A 133 16.25 3.90 24.59
CA PRO A 133 17.66 3.65 24.29
C PRO A 133 17.86 2.15 24.01
N GLU A 134 18.71 1.81 23.03
CA GLU A 134 19.07 0.43 22.67
C GLU A 134 19.68 -0.33 23.87
N GLU A 135 20.44 0.36 24.70
CA GLU A 135 20.83 -0.03 26.05
C GLU A 135 20.79 1.21 26.92
N THR A 136 20.18 1.17 28.11
CA THR A 136 20.27 2.30 29.05
C THR A 136 21.75 2.52 29.39
N PRO A 137 22.39 3.63 28.98
CA PRO A 137 23.79 3.84 29.33
C PRO A 137 23.86 3.93 30.85
N LEU A 138 24.70 3.13 31.47
CA LEU A 138 24.93 3.21 32.92
C LEU A 138 25.90 4.37 33.18
N GLN A 139 25.44 5.38 33.91
CA GLN A 139 26.31 6.41 34.45
C GLN A 139 27.00 5.88 35.71
N GLU A 140 28.31 5.99 35.75
CA GLU A 140 29.08 5.72 36.96
C GLU A 140 28.91 6.90 37.94
N VAL A 141 28.41 6.61 39.15
CA VAL A 141 28.20 7.57 40.23
C VAL A 141 28.97 7.14 41.47
N PHE A 142 29.63 8.12 42.09
CA PHE A 142 30.38 7.95 43.32
C PHE A 142 29.58 8.51 44.48
N GLU A 143 29.10 7.65 45.38
CA GLU A 143 28.45 8.07 46.62
C GLU A 143 29.46 8.08 47.77
N LEU A 144 29.52 9.17 48.54
CA LEU A 144 30.35 9.24 49.74
C LEU A 144 29.81 8.29 50.81
N ALA A 145 30.66 7.38 51.32
CA ALA A 145 30.25 6.43 52.33
C ALA A 145 30.00 7.12 53.69
N PRO A 146 28.86 6.89 54.37
CA PRO A 146 28.47 7.68 55.54
C PRO A 146 29.32 7.41 56.81
N ARG A 147 30.07 6.28 56.89
CA ARG A 147 31.02 6.01 57.99
C ARG A 147 32.22 5.18 57.52
N ARG A 148 33.42 5.53 58.00
CA ARG A 148 34.71 4.94 57.64
C ARG A 148 35.04 3.71 58.49
N ALA A 149 35.34 2.58 57.84
CA ALA A 149 36.24 1.57 58.41
C ALA A 149 37.68 1.88 57.95
N LYS A 150 38.66 1.75 58.85
CA LYS A 150 40.07 2.08 58.57
C LYS A 150 40.59 1.20 57.42
N GLY A 151 41.04 1.81 56.32
CA GLY A 151 41.63 1.11 55.15
C GLY A 151 40.74 0.96 53.91
N LYS A 152 39.52 1.51 53.86
CA LYS A 152 38.67 1.47 52.66
C LYS A 152 38.46 2.85 52.00
N SER A 153 38.20 2.84 50.69
CA SER A 153 37.99 4.02 49.83
C SER A 153 36.81 4.89 50.30
N TYR A 154 36.90 6.19 50.01
CA TYR A 154 35.96 7.24 50.46
C TYR A 154 34.63 7.27 49.70
N TYR A 155 34.50 6.48 48.63
CA TYR A 155 33.33 6.41 47.77
C TYR A 155 32.87 4.97 47.56
N VAL A 156 31.57 4.81 47.35
CA VAL A 156 30.97 3.60 46.78
C VAL A 156 30.73 3.88 45.29
N ARG A 157 31.35 3.06 44.44
CA ARG A 157 31.12 3.07 43.00
C ARG A 157 29.77 2.40 42.73
N LYS A 158 28.82 3.12 42.16
CA LYS A 158 27.53 2.59 41.69
C LYS A 158 27.35 2.91 40.22
N PHE A 159 26.69 2.01 39.51
CA PHE A 159 26.22 2.25 38.15
C PHE A 159 24.72 2.54 38.24
N VAL A 160 24.30 3.73 37.83
CA VAL A 160 22.89 4.13 37.78
C VAL A 160 22.48 4.35 36.32
N PRO A 161 21.24 4.02 35.93
CA PRO A 161 20.75 4.33 34.59
C PRO A 161 20.83 5.85 34.32
N THR A 162 21.38 6.24 33.18
CA THR A 162 21.41 7.66 32.77
C THR A 162 19.96 8.17 32.64
N PRO A 163 19.60 9.33 33.21
CA PRO A 163 18.28 9.92 33.03
C PRO A 163 17.94 10.07 31.54
N GLN A 164 16.71 9.69 31.17
CA GLN A 164 16.22 9.70 29.78
C GLN A 164 16.49 11.04 29.09
N ALA A 165 16.91 10.99 27.83
CA ALA A 165 17.14 12.18 26.99
C ALA A 165 15.85 12.96 26.65
N PHE A 166 14.68 12.52 27.10
CA PHE A 166 13.40 13.22 26.92
C PHE A 166 12.61 13.30 28.23
N PRO A 167 13.00 14.17 29.17
CA PRO A 167 12.21 14.44 30.36
C PRO A 167 10.90 15.12 29.95
N GLY A 168 9.81 14.35 29.85
CA GLY A 168 8.46 14.89 29.64
C GLY A 168 7.47 14.05 28.85
N PHE A 169 7.91 13.03 28.09
CA PHE A 169 6.98 12.17 27.37
C PHE A 169 6.55 10.98 28.24
N ARG A 170 5.34 11.04 28.79
CA ARG A 170 4.73 9.88 29.46
C ARG A 170 3.98 9.05 28.42
N LEU A 171 4.37 7.79 28.27
CA LEU A 171 3.56 6.81 27.54
C LEU A 171 2.13 6.79 28.14
N PRO A 172 1.09 6.53 27.34
CA PRO A 172 -0.26 6.38 27.87
C PRO A 172 -0.29 5.35 29.01
N PRO A 173 -1.11 5.56 30.06
CA PRO A 173 -1.19 4.64 31.20
C PRO A 173 -1.55 3.18 30.83
N THR A 174 -2.14 2.97 29.66
CA THR A 174 -2.54 1.67 29.13
C THR A 174 -1.39 0.89 28.49
N TRP A 175 -0.20 1.48 28.38
CA TRP A 175 0.94 0.89 27.70
C TRP A 175 1.94 0.31 28.69
N SER A 176 2.54 -0.81 28.34
CA SER A 176 3.64 -1.37 29.11
C SER A 176 4.97 -0.69 28.72
N PRO A 177 6.02 -0.81 29.56
CA PRO A 177 7.36 -0.39 29.17
C PRO A 177 8.01 -1.29 28.09
N ASN A 178 7.39 -2.42 27.75
CA ASN A 178 7.95 -3.44 26.86
C ASN A 178 7.57 -3.26 25.38
N VAL A 179 7.31 -2.03 24.94
CA VAL A 179 7.09 -1.71 23.52
C VAL A 179 8.41 -1.78 22.75
N SER A 180 8.35 -2.08 21.43
CA SER A 180 9.52 -2.10 20.55
C SER A 180 10.19 -0.73 20.46
N GLY A 181 11.52 -0.71 20.29
CA GLY A 181 12.31 0.51 20.13
C GLY A 181 12.24 1.10 18.73
N ASP A 182 12.03 0.25 17.73
CA ASP A 182 12.08 0.59 16.31
C ASP A 182 11.02 -0.21 15.53
N TYR A 183 10.85 0.13 14.24
CA TYR A 183 9.88 -0.54 13.38
C TYR A 183 10.45 -1.83 12.77
N GLU A 184 11.77 -1.92 12.59
CA GLU A 184 12.47 -3.08 12.06
C GLU A 184 12.19 -4.32 12.93
N THR A 185 12.29 -4.18 14.25
CA THR A 185 11.93 -5.20 15.24
C THR A 185 10.47 -5.62 15.11
N ALA A 186 9.56 -4.67 14.85
CA ALA A 186 8.16 -4.99 14.62
C ALA A 186 7.99 -5.79 13.31
N MET A 187 8.68 -5.39 12.24
CA MET A 187 8.67 -6.11 10.96
C MET A 187 9.27 -7.53 11.10
N ASP A 188 10.38 -7.69 11.81
CA ASP A 188 11.04 -8.97 12.09
C ASP A 188 10.16 -9.94 12.90
N ILE A 189 9.18 -9.42 13.64
CA ILE A 189 8.21 -10.24 14.38
C ILE A 189 6.97 -10.55 13.53
N PHE A 190 6.40 -9.54 12.87
CA PHE A 190 5.14 -9.68 12.15
C PHE A 190 5.28 -10.36 10.79
N ILE A 191 6.36 -10.11 10.03
CA ILE A 191 6.55 -10.73 8.71
C ILE A 191 6.65 -12.26 8.84
N PRO A 192 7.50 -12.85 9.72
CA PRO A 192 7.55 -14.30 9.90
C PRO A 192 6.23 -14.89 10.40
N LEU A 193 5.48 -14.16 11.24
CA LEU A 193 4.16 -14.58 11.68
C LEU A 193 3.21 -14.72 10.47
N VAL A 194 3.13 -13.70 9.61
CA VAL A 194 2.29 -13.71 8.40
C VAL A 194 2.73 -14.81 7.43
N LYS A 195 4.04 -14.95 7.19
CA LYS A 195 4.62 -16.03 6.39
C LYS A 195 4.17 -17.41 6.89
N SER A 196 4.26 -17.64 8.20
CA SER A 196 3.88 -18.90 8.84
C SER A 196 2.38 -19.16 8.82
N LEU A 197 1.56 -18.11 8.94
CA LEU A 197 0.10 -18.18 8.93
C LEU A 197 -0.43 -18.60 7.56
N PHE A 198 0.09 -18.01 6.49
CA PHE A 198 -0.42 -18.21 5.13
C PHE A 198 0.45 -19.13 4.27
N ASN A 199 1.58 -19.60 4.79
CA ASN A 199 2.57 -20.42 4.07
C ASN A 199 2.98 -19.77 2.75
N MET A 200 3.37 -18.49 2.83
CA MET A 200 3.65 -17.64 1.67
C MET A 200 4.81 -16.71 1.96
N GLU A 201 5.72 -16.57 1.00
CA GLU A 201 6.76 -15.54 1.00
C GLU A 201 6.19 -14.21 0.46
N PRO A 202 6.73 -13.05 0.89
CA PRO A 202 6.36 -11.77 0.28
C PRO A 202 6.53 -11.83 -1.23
N ASN A 203 5.50 -11.39 -1.95
CA ASN A 203 5.50 -11.28 -3.40
C ASN A 203 5.29 -9.83 -3.86
N GLY A 204 5.36 -8.88 -2.94
CA GLY A 204 5.36 -7.47 -3.22
C GLY A 204 6.32 -6.72 -2.30
N TYR A 205 6.94 -5.66 -2.83
CA TYR A 205 7.78 -4.77 -2.02
C TYR A 205 7.55 -3.31 -2.39
N SER A 206 7.57 -2.43 -1.40
CA SER A 206 7.70 -0.98 -1.56
C SER A 206 8.90 -0.52 -0.76
N MET A 207 9.93 -0.03 -1.45
CA MET A 207 11.22 0.24 -0.85
C MET A 207 11.69 1.67 -1.13
N GLU A 208 12.33 2.28 -0.15
CA GLU A 208 13.08 3.52 -0.30
C GLU A 208 14.57 3.27 -0.01
N PHE A 209 15.42 3.51 -1.01
CA PHE A 209 16.86 3.27 -0.86
C PHE A 209 17.65 4.56 -0.69
N LYS A 210 18.52 4.57 0.32
CA LYS A 210 19.48 5.65 0.57
C LYS A 210 20.82 5.38 -0.11
N TYR A 211 21.27 4.13 -0.11
CA TYR A 211 22.61 3.74 -0.58
C TYR A 211 22.55 2.68 -1.69
N GLU A 212 23.45 2.78 -2.69
CA GLU A 212 23.50 1.88 -3.84
C GLU A 212 23.79 0.43 -3.45
N LYS A 213 24.67 0.22 -2.47
CA LYS A 213 25.00 -1.11 -1.96
C LYS A 213 23.77 -1.83 -1.39
N ASP A 214 22.93 -1.12 -0.65
CA ASP A 214 21.71 -1.68 -0.05
C ASP A 214 20.69 -1.99 -1.15
N PHE A 215 20.61 -1.12 -2.16
CA PHE A 215 19.81 -1.37 -3.35
C PHE A 215 20.27 -2.64 -4.06
N ASP A 216 21.55 -2.76 -4.43
CA ASP A 216 22.03 -3.90 -5.23
C ASP A 216 21.92 -5.24 -4.47
N THR A 217 22.22 -5.22 -3.16
CA THR A 217 22.14 -6.40 -2.30
C THR A 217 20.72 -6.92 -2.13
N PHE A 218 19.71 -6.05 -2.20
CA PHE A 218 18.31 -6.43 -2.17
C PHE A 218 17.72 -6.68 -3.57
N PHE A 219 17.93 -5.76 -4.50
CA PHE A 219 17.24 -5.65 -5.77
C PHE A 219 17.46 -6.85 -6.68
N TYR A 220 18.71 -7.27 -6.90
CA TYR A 220 18.97 -8.41 -7.77
C TYR A 220 18.43 -9.74 -7.23
N PRO A 221 18.73 -10.17 -5.98
CA PRO A 221 18.24 -11.44 -5.48
C PRO A 221 16.72 -11.45 -5.26
N THR A 222 16.15 -10.34 -4.76
CA THR A 222 14.73 -10.31 -4.36
C THR A 222 13.80 -9.86 -5.48
N VAL A 223 14.18 -8.86 -6.27
CA VAL A 223 13.30 -8.24 -7.28
C VAL A 223 13.52 -8.85 -8.65
N VAL A 224 14.78 -8.90 -9.12
CA VAL A 224 15.10 -9.38 -10.47
C VAL A 224 14.95 -10.91 -10.57
N ARG A 225 15.46 -11.65 -9.59
CA ARG A 225 15.38 -13.12 -9.56
C ARG A 225 14.12 -13.65 -8.87
N GLY A 226 13.43 -12.82 -8.09
CA GLY A 226 12.24 -13.22 -7.36
C GLY A 226 10.99 -13.30 -8.23
N LYS A 227 9.97 -14.00 -7.72
CA LYS A 227 8.63 -14.08 -8.35
C LYS A 227 7.70 -13.03 -7.75
N LEU A 228 8.03 -11.76 -7.95
CA LEU A 228 7.23 -10.65 -7.45
C LEU A 228 6.03 -10.39 -8.36
N LYS A 229 4.92 -10.00 -7.75
CA LYS A 229 3.77 -9.39 -8.43
C LYS A 229 3.89 -7.87 -8.47
N ILE A 230 4.50 -7.26 -7.45
CA ILE A 230 4.55 -5.81 -7.27
C ILE A 230 5.94 -5.38 -6.80
N PHE A 231 6.49 -4.35 -7.42
CA PHE A 231 7.66 -3.64 -6.94
C PHE A 231 7.43 -2.13 -7.04
N GLU A 232 7.48 -1.47 -5.89
CA GLU A 232 7.35 -0.03 -5.76
C GLU A 232 8.67 0.56 -5.27
N LEU A 233 9.19 1.53 -6.02
CA LEU A 233 10.40 2.25 -5.69
C LEU A 233 10.04 3.68 -5.29
N ALA A 234 10.25 3.99 -4.02
CA ALA A 234 10.08 5.34 -3.49
C ALA A 234 11.41 6.11 -3.56
N ALA A 235 11.34 7.36 -4.01
CA ALA A 235 12.46 8.28 -3.97
C ALA A 235 12.68 8.81 -2.55
N ALA A 236 13.91 8.68 -2.05
CA ALA A 236 14.30 9.32 -0.81
C ALA A 236 14.41 10.84 -0.98
N GLN A 237 13.89 11.62 -0.02
CA GLN A 237 13.78 13.08 -0.09
C GLN A 237 15.09 13.83 -0.41
N TYR A 238 16.25 13.20 -0.21
CA TYR A 238 17.58 13.79 -0.42
C TYR A 238 18.54 12.90 -1.20
N SER A 239 18.05 11.91 -1.96
CA SER A 239 18.93 11.02 -2.72
C SER A 239 19.31 11.61 -4.08
N TYR A 240 20.61 11.91 -4.24
CA TYR A 240 21.19 12.23 -5.55
C TYR A 240 21.26 11.02 -6.49
N ARG A 241 20.95 9.80 -6.00
CA ARG A 241 21.07 8.53 -6.73
C ARG A 241 19.76 8.03 -7.32
N GLY A 242 18.67 8.81 -7.25
CA GLY A 242 17.36 8.42 -7.77
C GLY A 242 17.38 7.96 -9.24
N GLU A 243 18.24 8.54 -10.07
CA GLU A 243 18.42 8.13 -11.46
C GLU A 243 18.91 6.68 -11.59
N TYR A 244 19.94 6.29 -10.83
CA TYR A 244 20.51 4.93 -10.89
C TYR A 244 19.45 3.88 -10.52
N TYR A 245 18.70 4.12 -9.44
CA TYR A 245 17.65 3.20 -8.99
C TYR A 245 16.52 3.11 -10.02
N MET A 246 16.07 4.24 -10.56
CA MET A 246 14.99 4.27 -11.55
C MET A 246 15.39 3.59 -12.86
N ARG A 247 16.60 3.85 -13.37
CA ARG A 247 17.13 3.18 -14.57
C ARG A 247 17.23 1.67 -14.35
N SER A 248 17.79 1.25 -13.20
CA SER A 248 17.93 -0.16 -12.85
C SER A 248 16.58 -0.86 -12.77
N ALA A 249 15.59 -0.21 -12.14
CA ALA A 249 14.24 -0.73 -12.06
C ALA A 249 13.58 -0.87 -13.45
N LEU A 250 13.64 0.15 -14.30
CA LEU A 250 13.11 0.09 -15.67
C LEU A 250 13.78 -1.00 -16.51
N GLN A 251 15.10 -1.20 -16.33
CA GLN A 251 15.88 -2.13 -17.14
C GLN A 251 15.72 -3.60 -16.72
N PHE A 252 15.68 -3.87 -15.41
CA PHE A 252 15.85 -5.22 -14.86
C PHE A 252 14.64 -5.78 -14.12
N VAL A 253 13.64 -4.97 -13.76
CA VAL A 253 12.41 -5.52 -13.15
C VAL A 253 11.69 -6.38 -14.19
N PRO A 254 11.30 -7.63 -13.85
CA PRO A 254 10.62 -8.53 -14.78
C PRO A 254 9.34 -7.93 -15.38
N GLU A 255 9.06 -8.24 -16.64
CA GLU A 255 7.98 -7.61 -17.42
C GLU A 255 6.59 -7.77 -16.79
N ASN A 256 6.33 -8.90 -16.12
CA ASN A 256 5.04 -9.20 -15.50
C ASN A 256 4.92 -8.69 -14.04
N THR A 257 5.97 -8.08 -13.49
CA THR A 257 5.92 -7.42 -12.19
C THR A 257 5.35 -6.03 -12.36
N LYS A 258 4.31 -5.66 -11.59
CA LYS A 258 3.82 -4.28 -11.56
C LYS A 258 4.89 -3.37 -10.98
N LEU A 259 5.34 -2.41 -11.77
CA LEU A 259 6.35 -1.44 -11.38
C LEU A 259 5.70 -0.11 -11.00
N THR A 260 6.06 0.44 -9.86
CA THR A 260 5.55 1.74 -9.39
C THR A 260 6.70 2.63 -8.93
N PHE A 261 6.68 3.90 -9.33
CA PHE A 261 7.65 4.90 -8.90
C PHE A 261 6.95 6.00 -8.12
N VAL A 262 7.40 6.26 -6.89
CA VAL A 262 6.75 7.21 -5.96
C VAL A 262 7.72 8.29 -5.52
N GLY A 263 7.34 9.56 -5.67
CA GLY A 263 8.12 10.70 -5.16
C GLY A 263 9.06 11.34 -6.20
N PRO A 264 9.91 12.29 -5.78
CA PRO A 264 10.68 13.11 -6.72
C PRO A 264 11.92 12.39 -7.26
N PHE A 265 11.83 11.79 -8.44
CA PHE A 265 12.99 11.33 -9.22
C PHE A 265 13.51 12.47 -10.10
N ASN A 266 14.17 13.46 -9.50
CA ASN A 266 14.52 14.70 -10.18
C ASN A 266 15.72 14.59 -11.15
N SER A 267 16.46 13.47 -11.14
CA SER A 267 17.70 13.33 -11.91
C SER A 267 17.55 12.61 -13.24
N LEU A 268 16.55 11.73 -13.42
CA LEU A 268 16.36 11.05 -14.70
C LEU A 268 15.65 11.98 -15.69
N THR A 269 16.43 12.55 -16.61
CA THR A 269 15.93 13.48 -17.64
C THR A 269 15.82 12.87 -19.03
N LYS A 270 16.38 11.66 -19.23
CA LYS A 270 16.42 10.98 -20.53
C LYS A 270 16.33 9.46 -20.39
N TRP A 271 15.38 8.88 -21.12
CA TRP A 271 15.21 7.45 -21.34
C TRP A 271 14.77 7.26 -22.79
N GLU A 272 15.42 6.35 -23.52
CA GLU A 272 15.18 6.15 -24.96
C GLU A 272 14.64 4.75 -25.28
N GLN A 273 14.65 3.85 -24.29
CA GLN A 273 14.22 2.47 -24.51
C GLN A 273 12.69 2.37 -24.34
N PRO A 274 12.03 1.47 -25.10
CA PRO A 274 10.65 1.12 -24.81
C PRO A 274 10.48 0.66 -23.36
N LEU A 275 9.31 0.95 -22.80
CA LEU A 275 8.91 0.48 -21.48
C LEU A 275 8.59 -1.01 -21.56
N LYS A 276 9.28 -1.81 -20.77
CA LYS A 276 9.18 -3.29 -20.81
C LYS A 276 8.07 -3.83 -19.95
N GLN A 277 7.73 -3.16 -18.85
CA GLN A 277 6.78 -3.67 -17.87
C GLN A 277 5.35 -3.59 -18.39
N LYS A 278 4.58 -4.66 -18.17
CA LYS A 278 3.15 -4.74 -18.55
C LYS A 278 2.27 -3.82 -17.72
N TYR A 279 2.66 -3.54 -16.48
CA TYR A 279 1.90 -2.70 -15.55
C TYR A 279 2.82 -1.67 -14.92
N MET A 280 2.56 -0.39 -15.18
CA MET A 280 3.36 0.72 -14.67
C MET A 280 2.51 1.83 -14.06
N ASP A 281 3.00 2.39 -12.95
CA ASP A 281 2.41 3.54 -12.29
C ASP A 281 3.51 4.56 -11.90
N PHE A 282 3.50 5.70 -12.56
CA PHE A 282 4.42 6.81 -12.30
C PHE A 282 3.72 7.86 -11.44
N GLN A 283 3.98 7.82 -10.13
CA GLN A 283 3.61 8.85 -9.15
C GLN A 283 4.76 9.84 -8.93
N CYS A 284 5.51 10.08 -10.01
CA CYS A 284 6.70 10.91 -10.06
C CYS A 284 6.73 11.69 -11.38
N ARG A 285 7.65 12.65 -11.48
CA ARG A 285 7.93 13.37 -12.72
C ARG A 285 8.63 12.42 -13.71
N VAL A 286 8.24 12.48 -14.97
CA VAL A 286 8.82 11.68 -16.05
C VAL A 286 9.05 12.56 -17.29
N PRO A 287 9.95 13.56 -17.20
CA PRO A 287 10.16 14.56 -18.26
C PRO A 287 10.77 13.96 -19.54
N TRP A 288 11.08 12.67 -19.55
CA TRP A 288 11.58 11.91 -20.69
C TRP A 288 10.49 11.10 -21.40
N LEU A 289 9.29 10.95 -20.82
CA LEU A 289 8.22 10.16 -21.41
C LEU A 289 7.59 10.89 -22.60
N THR A 290 7.54 10.24 -23.76
CA THR A 290 7.13 10.79 -25.06
C THR A 290 6.11 9.89 -25.78
N LEU A 291 5.55 10.36 -26.90
CA LEU A 291 4.73 9.55 -27.81
C LEU A 291 5.43 8.25 -28.26
N GLU A 292 6.72 8.30 -28.60
CA GLU A 292 7.46 7.11 -29.03
C GLU A 292 7.45 6.00 -27.98
N HIS A 293 7.50 6.36 -26.69
CA HIS A 293 7.34 5.40 -25.62
C HIS A 293 5.95 4.76 -25.65
N LEU A 294 4.89 5.54 -25.88
CA LEU A 294 3.53 4.99 -25.97
C LEU A 294 3.37 4.03 -27.15
N LEU A 295 3.95 4.36 -28.31
CA LEU A 295 3.79 3.57 -29.53
C LEU A 295 4.64 2.29 -29.57
N ASN A 296 5.84 2.33 -28.98
CA ASN A 296 6.81 1.24 -29.06
C ASN A 296 6.81 0.30 -27.84
N SER A 297 6.08 0.65 -26.78
CA SER A 297 5.99 -0.18 -25.56
C SER A 297 4.77 -1.09 -25.61
N ASN A 298 4.88 -2.28 -25.02
CA ASN A 298 3.79 -3.27 -25.00
C ASN A 298 3.17 -3.39 -23.59
N PHE A 299 2.77 -2.25 -23.01
CA PHE A 299 2.14 -2.24 -21.68
C PHE A 299 0.65 -2.56 -21.76
N LYS A 300 0.12 -3.23 -20.73
CA LYS A 300 -1.32 -3.40 -20.53
C LYS A 300 -1.92 -2.22 -19.77
N GLN A 301 -1.19 -1.70 -18.79
CA GLN A 301 -1.61 -0.56 -18.00
C GLN A 301 -0.45 0.42 -17.79
N LEU A 302 -0.71 1.69 -18.08
CA LEU A 302 0.20 2.79 -17.78
C LEU A 302 -0.56 3.91 -17.08
N THR A 303 -0.11 4.28 -15.89
CA THR A 303 -0.59 5.45 -15.14
C THR A 303 0.54 6.48 -15.00
N VAL A 304 0.24 7.75 -15.25
CA VAL A 304 1.15 8.89 -15.05
C VAL A 304 0.41 9.97 -14.29
N GLU A 305 0.72 10.12 -13.00
CA GLU A 305 -0.04 11.00 -12.11
C GLU A 305 0.41 12.46 -12.14
N GLN A 306 1.66 12.74 -12.55
CA GLN A 306 2.23 14.08 -12.60
C GLN A 306 2.20 14.64 -14.02
N GLU A 307 1.98 15.95 -14.16
CA GLU A 307 1.92 16.63 -15.47
C GLU A 307 3.31 16.86 -16.12
N ASP A 308 4.39 16.58 -15.39
CA ASP A 308 5.77 16.77 -15.87
C ASP A 308 6.21 15.60 -16.75
N HIS A 309 5.74 15.63 -18.01
CA HIS A 309 6.07 14.71 -19.10
C HIS A 309 5.98 15.42 -20.45
N ARG A 310 6.47 14.79 -21.53
CA ARG A 310 6.45 15.38 -22.89
C ARG A 310 5.26 14.93 -23.75
N ILE A 311 4.35 14.14 -23.21
CA ILE A 311 3.12 13.72 -23.92
C ILE A 311 2.16 14.91 -24.01
N SER A 312 1.84 15.31 -25.23
CA SER A 312 0.86 16.35 -25.54
C SER A 312 -0.55 15.77 -25.73
N ALA A 313 -1.53 16.67 -25.80
CA ALA A 313 -2.90 16.33 -26.16
C ALA A 313 -3.03 15.63 -27.53
N GLU A 314 -2.17 16.00 -28.47
CA GLU A 314 -2.13 15.46 -29.83
C GLU A 314 -1.54 14.04 -29.84
N ASP A 315 -0.49 13.82 -29.06
CA ASP A 315 0.15 12.51 -28.89
C ASP A 315 -0.83 11.46 -28.38
N ILE A 316 -1.72 11.82 -27.44
CA ILE A 316 -2.77 10.93 -26.95
C ILE A 316 -3.74 10.55 -28.08
N GLY A 317 -4.12 11.52 -28.92
CA GLY A 317 -4.96 11.27 -30.09
C GLY A 317 -4.29 10.33 -31.10
N ILE A 318 -3.00 10.55 -31.38
CA ILE A 318 -2.19 9.69 -32.27
C ILE A 318 -2.09 8.27 -31.69
N PHE A 319 -1.83 8.13 -30.39
CA PHE A 319 -1.78 6.83 -29.72
C PHE A 319 -3.11 6.07 -29.84
N ILE A 320 -4.25 6.72 -29.63
CA ILE A 320 -5.56 6.05 -29.75
C ILE A 320 -5.85 5.66 -31.20
N GLN A 321 -5.49 6.50 -32.18
CA GLN A 321 -5.59 6.14 -33.61
C GLN A 321 -4.70 4.94 -33.96
N TYR A 322 -3.48 4.91 -33.42
CA TYR A 322 -2.59 3.79 -33.58
C TYR A 322 -3.20 2.51 -33.00
N TRP A 323 -3.72 2.56 -31.77
CA TRP A 323 -4.42 1.44 -31.13
C TRP A 323 -5.62 0.91 -31.95
N MET A 324 -6.37 1.82 -32.59
CA MET A 324 -7.49 1.45 -33.47
C MET A 324 -7.06 0.67 -34.72
N ASN A 325 -5.82 0.85 -35.17
CA ASN A 325 -5.30 0.28 -36.41
C ASN A 325 -4.46 -0.97 -36.20
N ILE A 326 -3.91 -1.17 -35.00
CA ILE A 326 -3.17 -2.38 -34.64
C ILE A 326 -4.09 -3.47 -34.08
N SER A 327 -3.61 -4.71 -34.09
CA SER A 327 -4.30 -5.87 -33.51
C SER A 327 -3.93 -6.15 -32.05
N ASP A 328 -3.41 -5.16 -31.33
CA ASP A 328 -3.06 -5.34 -29.91
C ASP A 328 -4.34 -5.54 -29.08
N GLN A 329 -4.46 -6.68 -28.42
CA GLN A 329 -5.60 -7.03 -27.57
C GLN A 329 -5.24 -6.99 -26.08
N GLU A 330 -4.02 -6.61 -25.72
CA GLU A 330 -3.59 -6.67 -24.33
C GLU A 330 -3.74 -5.34 -23.58
N LEU A 331 -3.83 -4.20 -24.29
CA LEU A 331 -4.03 -2.90 -23.66
C LEU A 331 -5.33 -2.89 -22.86
N GLU A 332 -5.24 -2.52 -21.58
CA GLU A 332 -6.37 -2.39 -20.66
C GLU A 332 -6.61 -0.93 -20.25
N CYS A 333 -5.56 -0.14 -20.03
CA CYS A 333 -5.70 1.23 -19.57
C CYS A 333 -4.49 2.13 -19.87
N LEU A 334 -4.77 3.37 -20.25
CA LEU A 334 -3.85 4.51 -20.19
C LEU A 334 -4.48 5.62 -19.36
N ASP A 335 -3.90 5.98 -18.21
CA ASP A 335 -4.34 7.09 -17.34
C ASP A 335 -3.21 8.12 -17.25
N ILE A 336 -3.39 9.29 -17.86
CA ILE A 336 -2.37 10.34 -17.91
C ILE A 336 -2.96 11.65 -17.37
N ASN A 337 -2.26 12.28 -16.44
CA ASN A 337 -2.53 13.64 -16.01
C ASN A 337 -1.95 14.66 -17.01
N VAL A 338 -2.75 15.61 -17.46
CA VAL A 338 -2.46 16.47 -18.61
C VAL A 338 -2.64 17.95 -18.26
N PHE A 339 -1.77 18.82 -18.77
CA PHE A 339 -1.88 20.24 -18.46
C PHE A 339 -3.16 20.89 -18.99
N ASN A 340 -3.69 20.53 -20.17
CA ASN A 340 -4.86 21.17 -20.76
C ASN A 340 -5.90 20.18 -21.32
N ALA A 341 -6.85 19.77 -20.47
CA ALA A 341 -7.93 18.85 -20.85
C ALA A 341 -8.89 19.41 -21.93
N GLN A 342 -9.07 20.73 -22.03
CA GLN A 342 -9.92 21.34 -23.06
C GLN A 342 -9.30 21.20 -24.46
N ASP A 343 -7.97 21.32 -24.56
CA ASP A 343 -7.26 21.11 -25.82
C ASP A 343 -7.44 19.66 -26.32
N ILE A 344 -7.48 18.71 -25.40
CA ILE A 344 -7.70 17.29 -25.69
C ILE A 344 -9.08 17.05 -26.27
N HIS A 345 -10.13 17.63 -25.68
CA HIS A 345 -11.47 17.53 -26.26
C HIS A 345 -11.48 17.99 -27.72
N ARG A 346 -10.88 19.14 -28.03
CA ARG A 346 -10.83 19.64 -29.41
C ARG A 346 -10.04 18.73 -30.34
N LYS A 347 -8.86 18.27 -29.91
CA LYS A 347 -7.93 17.47 -30.74
C LYS A 347 -8.38 16.02 -30.92
N ILE A 348 -9.11 15.45 -29.97
CA ILE A 348 -9.63 14.08 -30.04
C ILE A 348 -10.97 14.01 -30.79
N HIS A 349 -11.89 14.96 -30.56
CA HIS A 349 -13.26 14.89 -31.11
C HIS A 349 -13.32 15.12 -32.63
N GLY A 350 -12.34 15.80 -33.21
CA GLY A 350 -12.29 16.04 -34.65
C GLY A 350 -11.69 14.89 -35.48
N VAL A 351 -11.01 13.93 -34.84
CA VAL A 351 -10.17 12.95 -35.55
C VAL A 351 -10.58 11.50 -35.28
N LEU A 352 -11.20 11.21 -34.14
CA LEU A 352 -11.66 9.87 -33.79
C LEU A 352 -13.16 9.68 -34.08
N PRO A 353 -13.60 8.48 -34.51
CA PRO A 353 -15.01 8.16 -34.67
C PRO A 353 -15.65 7.88 -33.31
N LEU A 354 -15.92 8.94 -32.55
CA LEU A 354 -16.45 8.86 -31.19
C LEU A 354 -17.97 8.75 -31.16
N THR A 355 -18.47 7.99 -30.19
CA THR A 355 -19.91 7.92 -29.87
C THR A 355 -20.18 8.26 -28.40
N ASN A 356 -21.45 8.48 -28.06
CA ASN A 356 -21.85 8.78 -26.69
C ASN A 356 -21.60 7.59 -25.77
N TYR A 357 -21.27 7.87 -24.50
CA TYR A 357 -21.03 6.86 -23.47
C TYR A 357 -22.18 5.85 -23.35
N ASN A 358 -21.85 4.55 -23.35
CA ASN A 358 -22.83 3.48 -23.20
C ASN A 358 -23.25 3.32 -21.73
N ARG A 359 -24.24 4.10 -21.29
CA ARG A 359 -24.80 4.04 -19.93
C ARG A 359 -25.47 2.70 -19.58
N LYS A 360 -25.74 1.83 -20.56
CA LYS A 360 -26.36 0.52 -20.35
C LYS A 360 -25.34 -0.60 -20.21
N ARG A 361 -24.03 -0.30 -20.26
CA ARG A 361 -22.96 -1.29 -20.12
C ARG A 361 -23.07 -1.98 -18.75
N LYS A 362 -23.22 -3.31 -18.77
CA LYS A 362 -23.20 -4.14 -17.56
C LYS A 362 -21.75 -4.38 -17.15
N LEU A 363 -21.28 -3.66 -16.13
CA LEU A 363 -19.88 -3.74 -15.68
C LEU A 363 -19.49 -5.12 -15.10
N GLU A 364 -20.46 -5.98 -14.81
CA GLU A 364 -20.25 -7.36 -14.39
C GLU A 364 -19.78 -8.28 -15.53
N ASP A 365 -20.01 -7.90 -16.79
CA ASP A 365 -19.58 -8.68 -17.95
C ASP A 365 -18.09 -8.48 -18.28
N TYR A 366 -17.43 -7.52 -17.62
CA TYR A 366 -16.09 -7.07 -17.95
C TYR A 366 -15.10 -7.25 -16.80
N LYS A 367 -13.84 -7.48 -17.16
CA LYS A 367 -12.71 -7.50 -16.23
C LYS A 367 -12.58 -6.14 -15.53
N ARG A 368 -12.63 -6.15 -14.20
CA ARG A 368 -12.48 -4.94 -13.39
C ARG A 368 -11.02 -4.56 -13.16
N ASN A 369 -10.71 -3.27 -13.29
CA ASN A 369 -9.44 -2.68 -12.88
C ASN A 369 -9.66 -1.28 -12.27
N LYS A 370 -8.57 -0.59 -11.89
CA LYS A 370 -8.63 0.74 -11.24
C LYS A 370 -9.42 1.76 -12.08
N SER A 371 -9.25 1.76 -13.40
CA SER A 371 -10.00 2.65 -14.30
C SER A 371 -11.50 2.33 -14.36
N THR A 372 -11.90 1.05 -14.21
CA THR A 372 -13.31 0.68 -14.14
C THR A 372 -14.01 1.37 -12.97
N SER A 373 -13.39 1.39 -11.78
CA SER A 373 -13.92 2.10 -10.61
C SER A 373 -14.02 3.61 -10.87
N ILE A 374 -12.97 4.22 -11.41
CA ILE A 374 -12.97 5.67 -11.72
C ILE A 374 -14.09 6.02 -12.70
N ILE A 375 -14.29 5.22 -13.75
CA ILE A 375 -15.37 5.41 -14.71
C ILE A 375 -16.71 5.26 -14.00
N GLN A 376 -16.90 4.19 -13.23
CA GLN A 376 -18.13 3.90 -12.49
C GLN A 376 -18.54 5.06 -11.58
N ASP A 377 -17.62 5.53 -10.73
CA ASP A 377 -17.85 6.61 -9.77
C ASP A 377 -18.24 7.93 -10.46
N ASN A 378 -17.75 8.14 -11.70
CA ASN A 378 -18.02 9.34 -12.48
C ASN A 378 -19.20 9.21 -13.46
N THR A 379 -19.77 8.01 -13.66
CA THR A 379 -20.90 7.83 -14.59
C THR A 379 -22.14 8.65 -14.20
N VAL A 380 -22.36 8.81 -12.90
CA VAL A 380 -23.54 9.47 -12.32
C VAL A 380 -23.52 10.98 -12.55
N TYR A 381 -22.32 11.59 -12.57
CA TYR A 381 -22.17 13.05 -12.60
C TYR A 381 -21.62 13.60 -13.92
N ASN A 382 -20.82 12.82 -14.66
CA ASN A 382 -19.94 13.35 -15.71
C ASN A 382 -19.95 12.53 -17.01
N SER A 383 -21.03 11.81 -17.32
CA SER A 383 -21.09 11.02 -18.57
C SER A 383 -20.97 11.85 -19.87
N SER A 384 -21.18 13.17 -19.81
CA SER A 384 -20.90 14.10 -20.93
C SER A 384 -19.41 14.24 -21.23
N LEU A 385 -18.53 13.91 -20.29
CA LEU A 385 -17.07 13.90 -20.41
C LEU A 385 -16.52 12.56 -20.90
N MET A 386 -17.40 11.58 -21.14
CA MET A 386 -17.05 10.24 -21.59
C MET A 386 -17.45 10.03 -23.06
N ARG A 387 -16.60 9.36 -23.83
CA ARG A 387 -16.88 8.96 -25.20
C ARG A 387 -16.47 7.51 -25.41
N GLU A 388 -17.27 6.78 -26.20
CA GLU A 388 -16.92 5.43 -26.62
C GLU A 388 -16.21 5.47 -27.96
N ILE A 389 -15.31 4.51 -28.14
CA ILE A 389 -14.70 4.20 -29.41
C ILE A 389 -14.75 2.68 -29.60
N LYS A 390 -15.00 2.27 -30.85
CA LYS A 390 -15.07 0.87 -31.23
C LYS A 390 -14.05 0.57 -32.30
N ARG A 391 -13.26 -0.46 -32.08
CA ARG A 391 -12.29 -0.98 -33.04
C ARG A 391 -12.97 -1.97 -33.99
N LYS A 392 -12.39 -2.15 -35.17
CA LYS A 392 -12.93 -3.02 -36.23
C LYS A 392 -13.10 -4.48 -35.80
N ASP A 393 -12.27 -4.96 -34.89
CA ASP A 393 -12.32 -6.32 -34.34
C ASP A 393 -13.35 -6.49 -33.21
N GLY A 394 -14.09 -5.42 -32.87
CA GLY A 394 -15.15 -5.45 -31.88
C GLY A 394 -14.74 -5.03 -30.48
N LEU A 395 -13.45 -4.79 -30.20
CA LEU A 395 -13.04 -4.21 -28.92
C LEU A 395 -13.62 -2.80 -28.76
N GLU A 396 -14.05 -2.51 -27.54
CA GLU A 396 -14.64 -1.24 -27.17
C GLU A 396 -13.77 -0.56 -26.11
N ALA A 397 -13.71 0.76 -26.16
CA ALA A 397 -12.98 1.53 -25.17
C ALA A 397 -13.72 2.82 -24.82
N THR A 398 -13.58 3.26 -23.57
CA THR A 398 -14.07 4.55 -23.09
C THR A 398 -12.92 5.52 -22.93
N ILE A 399 -13.06 6.71 -23.50
CA ILE A 399 -12.22 7.87 -23.24
C ILE A 399 -12.96 8.74 -22.23
N PHE A 400 -12.37 8.96 -21.06
CA PHE A 400 -12.85 9.87 -20.04
C PHE A 400 -11.86 11.03 -19.87
N ILE A 401 -12.35 12.25 -20.03
CA ILE A 401 -11.54 13.47 -19.90
C ILE A 401 -12.07 14.27 -18.71
N SER A 402 -11.36 14.22 -17.58
CA SER A 402 -11.74 14.96 -16.38
C SER A 402 -11.10 16.34 -16.35
N ASN A 403 -11.90 17.37 -16.11
CA ASN A 403 -11.43 18.74 -15.86
C ASN A 403 -11.89 19.23 -14.47
N VAL A 404 -11.81 18.36 -13.46
CA VAL A 404 -12.23 18.71 -12.10
C VAL A 404 -11.19 19.64 -11.46
N TYR A 405 -11.51 20.94 -11.46
CA TYR A 405 -10.67 21.99 -10.88
C TYR A 405 -10.42 21.82 -9.36
N ALA A 406 -11.35 21.18 -8.64
CA ALA A 406 -11.30 21.09 -7.18
C ALA A 406 -10.07 20.33 -6.63
N TYR A 407 -9.39 19.51 -7.46
CA TYR A 407 -8.24 18.71 -7.05
C TYR A 407 -7.00 18.83 -7.95
N GLN A 408 -6.96 19.84 -8.85
CA GLN A 408 -5.83 20.05 -9.77
C GLN A 408 -5.39 18.82 -10.58
N ARG A 409 -6.31 17.88 -10.87
CA ARG A 409 -6.01 16.66 -11.64
C ARG A 409 -6.85 16.66 -12.91
N ARG A 410 -6.26 17.20 -13.97
CA ARG A 410 -6.81 17.18 -15.33
C ARG A 410 -6.38 15.85 -15.95
N ARG A 411 -7.25 14.84 -15.99
CA ARG A 411 -6.85 13.48 -16.41
C ARG A 411 -7.52 13.05 -17.69
N VAL A 412 -6.79 12.28 -18.50
CA VAL A 412 -7.33 11.48 -19.60
C VAL A 412 -7.17 10.02 -19.26
N ILE A 413 -8.29 9.31 -19.24
CA ILE A 413 -8.33 7.86 -19.05
C ILE A 413 -8.85 7.25 -20.34
N PHE A 414 -8.03 6.42 -20.97
CA PHE A 414 -8.42 5.55 -22.06
C PHE A 414 -8.49 4.11 -21.53
N HIS A 415 -9.71 3.61 -21.36
CA HIS A 415 -9.98 2.30 -20.78
C HIS A 415 -10.52 1.35 -21.84
N VAL A 416 -9.89 0.20 -22.02
CA VAL A 416 -10.32 -0.83 -22.96
C VAL A 416 -11.12 -1.90 -22.21
N TRP A 417 -12.32 -2.19 -22.72
CA TRP A 417 -13.24 -3.14 -22.12
C TRP A 417 -12.92 -4.57 -22.55
N HIS A 418 -12.42 -5.37 -21.62
CA HIS A 418 -12.17 -6.80 -21.80
C HIS A 418 -13.27 -7.60 -21.13
N LEU A 419 -13.88 -8.54 -21.85
CA LEU A 419 -14.86 -9.47 -21.28
C LEU A 419 -14.20 -10.39 -20.25
N GLN A 420 -14.94 -10.75 -19.19
CA GLN A 420 -14.46 -11.60 -18.10
C GLN A 420 -14.35 -13.08 -18.48
#